data_AF-A0A1L4FRR1-F1
#
_entry.id   AF-A0A1L4FRR1-F1
#
_cell.length_a   1.000
_cell.length_b   1.000
_cell.length_c   1.000
_cell.angle_alpha   90.00
_cell.angle_beta   90.00
_cell.angle_gamma   90.00
#
_symmetry.space_group_name_H-M   'P 1'
#
loop_
_entity.id
_entity.type
_entity.pdbx_description
1 polymer ?
#
loop_
_entity_poly.entity_id
_entity_poly.type
_entity_poly.pdbx_seq_one_letter_code
_entity_poly.pdbx_strand_id
1 'polypeptide(L)'
;MKKYKLALSVAATSLLTVVPAISGACVGKTEKTPKTPGTGTGDTQKDNGKVETPKKDFKIILNSDAQYAGEEAKVALIKKLESKLPSYKFTIEFTDDYTTALDEVIKGAAHLAFPSVGALMSNEKHNEVNPYLQTLARSFNNDSTAAVYVDGTLENDPLRKLGASETEEFNATPYANWDPNNWDKINYIYKNFYDSAKKVNYQRGAIWISGTDEVRANIIKAWNDKDWATFKSFGVIHGSSDSGSKFILPQNLLKLHFNKEDNKFTTLSEEILNNANLFVEGKIAHLHKDASKHIVFDNQGSYSWTKSKEENLSKYTPRDGEKLEILTLTNPIPYNLGVFNKDLPKEVIETISDTFIELANADQDPTGKSQGFVGYEKINDLSSVISMYENGTK
;
A
#
# COMPACT_ATOMS: atom_id res chain seq x y z
N MET A 1 -1.04 -42.44 20.43
CA MET A 1 -0.12 -41.73 21.35
C MET A 1 1.33 -42.08 21.03
N LYS A 2 2.02 -41.24 20.25
CA LYS A 2 3.49 -41.21 20.13
C LYS A 2 3.87 -39.74 19.97
N LYS A 3 4.54 -39.19 21.00
CA LYS A 3 5.01 -37.80 21.00
C LYS A 3 6.38 -37.77 20.32
N TYR A 4 6.51 -37.09 19.19
CA TYR A 4 7.81 -36.75 18.63
C TYR A 4 8.19 -35.36 19.14
N LYS A 5 9.24 -35.30 19.96
CA LYS A 5 9.97 -34.07 20.29
C LYS A 5 10.93 -33.79 19.13
N LEU A 6 10.78 -32.67 18.44
CA LEU A 6 11.77 -32.18 17.49
C LEU A 6 12.67 -31.18 18.21
N ALA A 7 13.97 -31.50 18.25
CA ALA A 7 15.01 -30.64 18.79
C ALA A 7 15.44 -29.62 17.73
N LEU A 8 15.44 -28.34 18.10
CA LEU A 8 15.92 -27.25 17.27
C LEU A 8 17.41 -27.03 17.58
N SER A 9 18.31 -27.35 16.64
CA SER A 9 19.73 -26.99 16.74
C SER A 9 19.98 -25.70 15.94
N VAL A 10 20.25 -24.62 16.65
CA VAL A 10 20.73 -23.36 16.09
C VAL A 10 22.24 -23.48 15.88
N ALA A 11 22.69 -23.48 14.63
CA ALA A 11 24.10 -23.29 14.29
C ALA A 11 24.29 -21.87 13.75
N ALA A 12 24.81 -21.00 14.61
CA ALA A 12 25.31 -19.69 14.24
C ALA A 12 26.70 -19.86 13.60
N THR A 13 26.87 -19.34 12.39
CA THR A 13 28.20 -19.16 11.79
C THR A 13 28.31 -17.72 11.33
N SER A 14 28.99 -16.93 12.17
CA SER A 14 29.50 -15.60 11.87
C SER A 14 30.70 -15.69 10.92
N LEU A 15 30.68 -14.98 9.80
CA LEU A 15 31.90 -14.62 9.09
C LEU A 15 32.19 -13.12 9.31
N LEU A 16 33.21 -12.85 10.12
CA LEU A 16 33.97 -11.61 10.09
C LEU A 16 34.76 -11.56 8.79
N THR A 17 34.70 -10.44 8.07
CA THR A 17 35.74 -10.06 7.10
C THR A 17 36.59 -8.95 7.69
N VAL A 18 37.88 -9.26 7.78
CA VAL A 18 38.98 -8.47 8.31
C VAL A 18 39.44 -7.48 7.24
N VAL A 19 39.53 -6.19 7.59
CA VAL A 19 40.21 -5.18 6.77
C VAL A 19 41.70 -5.21 7.10
N PRO A 20 42.62 -5.35 6.13
CA PRO A 20 44.03 -5.14 6.39
C PRO A 20 44.37 -3.65 6.35
N ALA A 21 44.96 -3.16 7.44
CA ALA A 21 45.73 -1.94 7.48
C ALA A 21 47.08 -2.17 6.79
N ILE A 22 47.46 -1.29 5.86
CA ILE A 22 48.85 -1.17 5.39
C ILE A 22 49.29 0.28 5.62
N SER A 23 50.17 0.44 6.60
CA SER A 23 51.05 1.58 6.80
C SER A 23 52.28 1.46 5.90
N GLY A 24 52.77 2.58 5.36
CA GLY A 24 54.08 2.64 4.71
C GLY A 24 54.43 4.06 4.25
N ALA A 25 55.30 4.71 5.03
CA ALA A 25 55.81 6.06 4.81
C ALA A 25 56.88 6.12 3.69
N CYS A 26 57.01 7.28 3.02
CA CYS A 26 58.21 8.14 3.03
C CYS A 26 58.34 9.06 1.80
N VAL A 27 58.50 10.35 2.12
CA VAL A 27 59.49 11.31 1.59
C VAL A 27 59.50 11.65 0.09
N GLY A 28 59.19 12.93 -0.18
CA GLY A 28 59.62 13.66 -1.38
C GLY A 28 59.50 15.17 -1.15
N LYS A 29 60.60 15.82 -0.78
CA LYS A 29 60.75 17.29 -0.69
C LYS A 29 60.81 17.90 -2.10
N THR A 30 60.16 19.03 -2.29
CA THR A 30 60.54 20.22 -3.10
C THR A 30 59.41 21.24 -2.93
N GLU A 31 59.54 22.56 -2.94
CA GLU A 31 60.62 23.53 -2.80
C GLU A 31 59.89 24.86 -2.46
N LYS A 32 60.51 25.74 -1.69
CA LYS A 32 59.92 27.03 -1.31
C LYS A 32 60.06 28.04 -2.46
N THR A 33 59.07 28.92 -2.62
CA THR A 33 59.32 30.27 -3.16
C THR A 33 58.60 31.31 -2.29
N PRO A 34 59.30 32.36 -1.82
CA PRO A 34 58.77 33.30 -0.84
C PRO A 34 57.97 34.44 -1.48
N LYS A 35 56.90 34.90 -0.81
CA LYS A 35 56.33 36.24 -1.02
C LYS A 35 56.26 37.01 0.30
N THR A 36 56.63 38.26 0.15
CA THR A 36 57.03 39.31 1.09
C THR A 36 55.88 39.77 2.02
N PRO A 37 56.16 40.33 3.22
CA PRO A 37 55.14 40.78 4.16
C PRO A 37 54.61 42.17 3.80
N GLY A 38 53.29 42.29 3.70
CA GLY A 38 52.57 43.57 3.58
C GLY A 38 51.78 43.84 4.86
N THR A 39 52.10 44.96 5.48
CA THR A 39 51.55 45.54 6.71
C THR A 39 50.18 46.20 6.53
N GLY A 40 49.35 46.16 7.59
CA GLY A 40 48.21 47.06 7.82
C GLY A 40 46.90 46.57 7.19
N THR A 41 45.73 46.66 7.80
CA THR A 41 45.25 47.40 8.98
C THR A 41 44.00 46.68 9.47
N GLY A 42 43.78 46.66 10.77
CA GLY A 42 42.64 45.99 11.38
C GLY A 42 41.33 46.69 11.02
N ASP A 43 40.40 45.90 10.47
CA ASP A 43 38.97 46.11 10.63
C ASP A 43 38.41 44.82 11.23
N THR A 44 38.24 44.82 12.55
CA THR A 44 37.41 43.85 13.26
C THR A 44 35.96 44.06 12.84
N GLN A 45 35.58 43.41 11.74
CA GLN A 45 34.20 43.17 11.41
C GLN A 45 33.67 42.20 12.47
N LYS A 46 32.93 42.73 13.46
CA LYS A 46 32.08 41.93 14.34
C LYS A 46 31.02 41.28 13.46
N ASP A 47 31.34 40.11 12.95
CA ASP A 47 30.35 39.17 12.46
C ASP A 47 29.50 38.81 13.68
N ASN A 48 28.32 39.43 13.77
CA ASN A 48 27.29 39.01 14.70
C ASN A 48 26.79 37.65 14.21
N GLY A 49 27.61 36.62 14.44
CA GLY A 49 27.31 35.24 14.13
C GLY A 49 25.95 34.93 14.73
N LYS A 50 24.96 34.83 13.84
CA LYS A 50 23.62 34.43 14.19
C LYS A 50 23.79 33.02 14.77
N VAL A 51 23.69 32.89 16.09
CA VAL A 51 23.73 31.59 16.76
C VAL A 51 22.48 30.86 16.27
N GLU A 52 22.63 30.07 15.21
CA GLU A 52 21.56 29.21 14.74
C GLU A 52 21.32 28.16 15.82
N THR A 53 20.18 28.26 16.50
CA THR A 53 19.72 27.22 17.42
C THR A 53 19.69 25.89 16.66
N PRO A 54 20.32 24.82 17.18
CA PRO A 54 20.30 23.52 16.53
C PRO A 54 18.86 23.09 16.25
N LYS A 55 18.56 22.79 14.98
CA LYS A 55 17.26 22.24 14.57
C LYS A 55 17.13 20.81 15.11
N LYS A 56 15.91 20.43 15.50
CA LYS A 56 15.57 19.05 15.86
C LYS A 56 15.30 18.24 14.60
N ASP A 57 15.82 17.02 14.50
CA ASP A 57 15.53 16.16 13.36
C ASP A 57 14.09 15.63 13.42
N PHE A 58 13.41 15.58 12.27
CA PHE A 58 12.08 15.01 12.10
C PHE A 58 12.08 14.08 10.88
N LYS A 59 11.87 12.78 11.11
CA LYS A 59 11.91 11.74 10.08
C LYS A 59 10.50 11.28 9.71
N ILE A 60 10.17 11.35 8.43
CA ILE A 60 8.92 10.85 7.83
C ILE A 60 9.26 9.61 7.00
N ILE A 61 8.49 8.54 7.18
CA ILE A 61 8.55 7.35 6.33
C ILE A 61 7.30 7.32 5.46
N LEU A 62 7.49 7.28 4.14
CA LEU A 62 6.42 7.17 3.17
C LEU A 62 6.47 5.81 2.48
N ASN A 63 5.32 5.28 2.11
CA ASN A 63 5.25 3.99 1.46
C ASN A 63 5.49 4.15 -0.04
N SER A 64 6.60 3.70 -0.61
CA SER A 64 6.74 3.79 -2.06
C SER A 64 7.68 2.77 -2.66
N ASP A 65 7.33 2.37 -3.87
CA ASP A 65 8.32 2.10 -4.91
C ASP A 65 8.86 3.47 -5.37
N ALA A 66 10.14 3.76 -5.14
CA ALA A 66 10.77 5.09 -5.31
C ALA A 66 10.70 5.67 -6.75
N GLN A 67 10.06 4.96 -7.69
CA GLN A 67 9.93 5.34 -9.10
C GLN A 67 8.96 6.50 -9.35
N TYR A 68 8.08 6.85 -8.40
CA TYR A 68 6.93 7.74 -8.66
C TYR A 68 6.92 9.05 -7.87
N ALA A 69 7.52 9.09 -6.69
CA ALA A 69 7.78 10.34 -5.99
C ALA A 69 9.18 10.84 -6.35
N GLY A 70 9.29 11.74 -7.33
CA GLY A 70 10.57 12.35 -7.69
C GLY A 70 11.19 13.12 -6.53
N GLU A 71 12.53 13.26 -6.49
CA GLU A 71 13.24 14.01 -5.43
C GLU A 71 12.71 15.45 -5.28
N GLU A 72 12.24 16.06 -6.37
CA GLU A 72 11.62 17.39 -6.35
C GLU A 72 10.34 17.45 -5.48
N ALA A 73 9.51 16.41 -5.51
CA ALA A 73 8.29 16.29 -4.70
C ALA A 73 8.63 16.28 -3.20
N LYS A 74 9.64 15.49 -2.85
CA LYS A 74 10.18 15.40 -1.49
C LYS A 74 10.74 16.74 -1.02
N VAL A 75 11.55 17.41 -1.84
CA VAL A 75 12.12 18.72 -1.53
C VAL A 75 11.04 19.78 -1.31
N ALA A 76 9.99 19.79 -2.14
CA ALA A 76 8.87 20.72 -1.99
C ALA A 76 8.11 20.54 -0.67
N LEU A 77 7.81 19.29 -0.30
CA LEU A 77 7.18 18.96 0.99
C LEU A 77 8.06 19.38 2.17
N ILE A 78 9.35 19.02 2.16
CA ILE A 78 10.32 19.40 3.20
C ILE A 78 10.37 20.92 3.35
N LYS A 79 10.50 21.67 2.25
CA LYS A 79 10.57 23.13 2.29
C LYS A 79 9.31 23.75 2.90
N LYS A 80 8.13 23.23 2.56
CA LYS A 80 6.85 23.70 3.13
C LYS A 80 6.80 23.41 4.64
N LEU A 81 7.19 22.22 5.07
CA LEU A 81 7.23 21.84 6.48
C LEU A 81 8.22 22.71 7.28
N GLU A 82 9.45 22.88 6.79
CA GLU A 82 10.47 23.72 7.44
C GLU A 82 10.06 25.20 7.53
N SER A 83 9.27 25.70 6.57
CA SER A 83 8.76 27.07 6.63
C SER A 83 7.75 27.29 7.76
N LYS A 84 7.01 26.25 8.15
CA LYS A 84 6.02 26.28 9.22
C LYS A 84 6.58 25.84 10.57
N LEU A 85 7.60 24.99 10.55
CA LEU A 85 8.27 24.42 11.72
C LEU A 85 9.78 24.67 11.64
N PRO A 86 10.23 25.93 11.78
CA PRO A 86 11.63 26.32 11.54
C PRO A 86 12.62 25.73 12.55
N SER A 87 12.11 25.25 13.70
CA SER A 87 12.89 24.54 14.72
C SER A 87 13.17 23.08 14.38
N TYR A 88 12.60 22.56 13.29
CA TYR A 88 12.79 21.20 12.81
C TYR A 88 13.54 21.16 11.48
N LYS A 89 14.26 20.06 11.26
CA LYS A 89 14.87 19.67 10.00
C LYS A 89 14.22 18.36 9.56
N PHE A 90 13.65 18.34 8.37
CA PHE A 90 12.86 17.19 7.91
C PHE A 90 13.67 16.26 7.01
N THR A 91 13.51 14.96 7.21
CA THR A 91 13.99 13.91 6.30
C THR A 91 12.82 13.02 5.89
N ILE A 92 12.84 12.57 4.64
CA ILE A 92 11.84 11.64 4.09
C ILE A 92 12.58 10.40 3.58
N GLU A 93 12.17 9.25 4.08
CA GLU A 93 12.60 7.93 3.65
C GLU A 93 11.42 7.16 3.06
N PHE A 94 11.75 6.19 2.20
CA PHE A 94 10.77 5.35 1.54
C PHE A 94 10.98 3.88 1.92
N THR A 95 9.89 3.17 2.14
CA THR A 95 9.87 1.72 2.34
C THR A 95 8.60 1.13 1.74
N ASP A 96 8.64 -0.12 1.33
CA ASP A 96 7.47 -0.88 0.88
C ASP A 96 6.81 -1.68 2.02
N ASP A 97 7.44 -1.73 3.20
CA ASP A 97 6.97 -2.50 4.35
C ASP A 97 6.28 -1.62 5.39
N TYR A 98 4.95 -1.75 5.48
CA TYR A 98 4.11 -1.06 6.45
C TYR A 98 4.46 -1.40 7.91
N THR A 99 4.88 -2.62 8.18
CA THR A 99 5.22 -3.08 9.53
C THR A 99 6.53 -2.46 9.99
N THR A 100 7.55 -2.48 9.12
CA THR A 100 8.83 -1.81 9.39
C THR A 100 8.64 -0.31 9.60
N ALA A 101 7.83 0.35 8.76
CA ALA A 101 7.55 1.78 8.90
C ALA A 101 6.90 2.12 10.26
N LEU A 102 5.91 1.33 10.68
CA LEU A 102 5.24 1.51 11.98
C LEU A 102 6.19 1.26 13.16
N ASP A 103 7.00 0.20 13.08
CA ASP A 103 7.97 -0.15 14.12
C ASP A 103 9.00 0.96 14.37
N GLU A 104 9.46 1.63 13.32
CA GLU A 104 10.35 2.80 13.43
C GLU A 104 9.69 3.95 14.17
N VAL A 105 8.39 4.18 13.96
CA VAL A 105 7.61 5.21 14.70
C VAL A 105 7.43 4.82 16.16
N ILE A 106 7.09 3.56 16.46
CA ILE A 106 6.96 3.04 17.83
C ILE A 106 8.28 3.21 18.61
N LYS A 107 9.41 2.88 17.98
CA LYS A 107 10.75 2.99 18.60
C LYS A 107 11.25 4.43 18.73
N GLY A 108 10.57 5.41 18.14
CA GLY A 108 11.00 6.81 18.08
C GLY A 108 12.17 7.05 17.12
N ALA A 109 12.48 6.09 16.24
CA ALA A 109 13.47 6.24 15.18
C ALA A 109 12.90 7.07 14.02
N ALA A 110 11.58 6.98 13.78
CA ALA A 110 10.81 7.87 12.92
C ALA A 110 9.71 8.59 13.69
N HIS A 111 9.19 9.66 13.10
CA HIS A 111 8.24 10.56 13.74
C HIS A 111 6.84 10.48 13.11
N LEU A 112 6.75 10.11 11.84
CA LEU A 112 5.52 9.90 11.09
C LEU A 112 5.70 8.77 10.08
N ALA A 113 4.72 7.88 9.97
CA ALA A 113 4.60 6.89 8.89
C ALA A 113 3.14 6.77 8.43
N PHE A 114 2.91 6.11 7.27
CA PHE A 114 1.56 5.86 6.72
C PHE A 114 1.22 4.36 6.62
N PRO A 115 1.22 3.60 7.73
CA PRO A 115 0.87 2.19 7.72
C PRO A 115 -0.57 1.94 7.24
N SER A 116 -0.83 0.72 6.77
CA SER A 116 -2.19 0.23 6.62
C SER A 116 -2.83 0.03 8.00
N VAL A 117 -4.16 0.12 8.09
CA VAL A 117 -4.86 -0.15 9.36
C VAL A 117 -4.61 -1.59 9.82
N GLY A 118 -4.48 -2.55 8.89
CA GLY A 118 -4.13 -3.92 9.24
C GLY A 118 -2.77 -4.04 9.94
N ALA A 119 -1.74 -3.35 9.44
CA ALA A 119 -0.41 -3.34 10.06
C ALA A 119 -0.43 -2.65 11.44
N LEU A 120 -1.26 -1.62 11.61
CA LEU A 120 -1.48 -1.00 12.92
C LEU A 120 -2.13 -2.00 13.87
N MET A 121 -3.27 -2.59 13.50
CA MET A 121 -4.06 -3.44 14.39
C MET A 121 -3.42 -4.79 14.71
N SER A 122 -2.52 -5.30 13.85
CA SER A 122 -1.77 -6.53 14.12
C SER A 122 -0.59 -6.33 15.07
N ASN A 123 -0.17 -5.08 15.31
CA ASN A 123 0.94 -4.77 16.20
C ASN A 123 0.44 -4.65 17.66
N GLU A 124 1.03 -5.41 18.58
CA GLU A 124 0.66 -5.38 20.01
C GLU A 124 0.89 -4.02 20.68
N LYS A 125 1.73 -3.16 20.08
CA LYS A 125 2.09 -1.83 20.58
C LYS A 125 1.42 -0.69 19.81
N HIS A 126 0.32 -0.96 19.11
CA HIS A 126 -0.42 0.07 18.37
C HIS A 126 -0.97 1.21 19.24
N ASN A 127 -1.03 1.02 20.56
CA ASN A 127 -1.37 2.04 21.55
C ASN A 127 -0.17 2.94 21.94
N GLU A 128 1.06 2.63 21.49
CA GLU A 128 2.27 3.42 21.72
C GLU A 128 2.51 4.49 20.64
N VAL A 129 1.51 4.75 19.79
CA VAL A 129 1.56 5.73 18.70
C VAL A 129 0.27 6.55 18.66
N ASN A 130 0.28 7.63 17.87
CA ASN A 130 -0.86 8.53 17.70
C ASN A 130 -1.34 8.56 16.24
N PRO A 131 -2.30 7.71 15.86
CA PRO A 131 -2.99 7.82 14.57
C PRO A 131 -3.78 9.14 14.52
N TYR A 132 -3.47 10.01 13.56
CA TYR A 132 -4.05 11.37 13.53
C TYR A 132 -4.56 11.81 12.16
N LEU A 133 -4.05 11.22 11.07
CA LEU A 133 -4.47 11.54 9.71
C LEU A 133 -5.07 10.31 9.04
N GLN A 134 -6.22 10.47 8.41
CA GLN A 134 -6.78 9.49 7.48
C GLN A 134 -6.40 9.91 6.07
N THR A 135 -5.80 9.01 5.28
CA THR A 135 -5.58 9.28 3.86
C THR A 135 -6.86 9.04 3.07
N LEU A 136 -7.05 9.79 1.98
CA LEU A 136 -8.20 9.71 1.10
C LEU A 136 -7.76 9.32 -0.32
N ALA A 137 -8.51 8.42 -0.95
CA ALA A 137 -8.34 8.02 -2.34
C ALA A 137 -9.44 8.62 -3.23
N ARG A 138 -9.23 8.64 -4.55
CA ARG A 138 -10.30 8.94 -5.50
C ARG A 138 -11.30 7.80 -5.44
N SER A 139 -12.60 8.11 -5.39
CA SER A 139 -13.64 7.10 -5.55
C SER A 139 -13.53 6.45 -6.92
N PHE A 140 -13.66 5.14 -7.00
CA PHE A 140 -14.02 4.50 -8.26
C PHE A 140 -15.43 4.92 -8.68
N ASN A 141 -15.71 4.84 -9.97
CA ASN A 141 -17.07 5.06 -10.46
C ASN A 141 -18.05 4.16 -9.72
N ASN A 142 -19.19 4.71 -9.32
CA ASN A 142 -20.27 4.01 -8.61
C ASN A 142 -19.94 3.46 -7.20
N ASP A 143 -18.69 3.42 -6.75
CA ASP A 143 -18.28 3.03 -5.39
C ASP A 143 -17.86 4.23 -4.53
N SER A 144 -18.81 5.13 -4.29
CA SER A 144 -18.60 6.32 -3.42
C SER A 144 -19.19 6.18 -2.03
N THR A 145 -19.71 5.00 -1.70
CA THR A 145 -20.30 4.67 -0.40
C THR A 145 -19.73 3.34 0.09
N ALA A 146 -19.40 3.26 1.38
CA ALA A 146 -18.84 2.07 2.03
C ALA A 146 -19.88 0.94 2.19
N ALA A 147 -20.47 0.47 1.10
CA ALA A 147 -21.40 -0.66 1.06
C ALA A 147 -20.74 -1.95 1.56
N VAL A 148 -21.53 -2.83 2.14
CA VAL A 148 -21.10 -4.12 2.71
C VAL A 148 -21.85 -5.28 2.07
N TYR A 149 -21.30 -6.48 2.20
CA TYR A 149 -21.89 -7.73 1.75
C TYR A 149 -23.29 -7.95 2.34
N VAL A 150 -24.20 -8.51 1.54
CA VAL A 150 -25.58 -8.81 1.93
C VAL A 150 -25.85 -10.30 1.76
N ASP A 151 -25.81 -10.79 0.52
CA ASP A 151 -26.21 -12.17 0.20
C ASP A 151 -25.42 -12.82 -0.96
N GLY A 152 -24.58 -12.06 -1.64
CA GLY A 152 -23.77 -12.50 -2.78
C GLY A 152 -24.54 -12.68 -4.09
N THR A 153 -25.82 -12.31 -4.17
CA THR A 153 -26.62 -12.33 -5.41
C THR A 153 -26.42 -11.06 -6.21
N LEU A 154 -26.55 -11.14 -7.54
CA LEU A 154 -26.40 -9.94 -8.38
C LEU A 154 -27.56 -8.96 -8.19
N GLU A 155 -28.74 -9.47 -7.86
CA GLU A 155 -29.98 -8.73 -7.73
C GLU A 155 -30.02 -7.87 -6.46
N ASN A 156 -29.45 -8.35 -5.36
CA ASN A 156 -29.54 -7.68 -4.06
C ASN A 156 -28.20 -7.18 -3.53
N ASP A 157 -27.11 -7.90 -3.78
CA ASP A 157 -25.82 -7.59 -3.15
C ASP A 157 -25.14 -6.39 -3.82
N PRO A 158 -24.86 -5.30 -3.08
CA PRO A 158 -24.21 -4.12 -3.65
C PRO A 158 -22.79 -4.43 -4.16
N LEU A 159 -22.07 -5.37 -3.53
CA LEU A 159 -20.70 -5.72 -3.94
C LEU A 159 -20.67 -6.52 -5.24
N ARG A 160 -21.70 -7.32 -5.53
CA ARG A 160 -21.89 -7.95 -6.84
C ARG A 160 -22.21 -6.93 -7.92
N LYS A 161 -23.09 -5.96 -7.62
CA LYS A 161 -23.46 -4.89 -8.57
C LYS A 161 -22.28 -3.99 -8.90
N LEU A 162 -21.47 -3.62 -7.91
CA LEU A 162 -20.24 -2.86 -8.13
C LEU A 162 -19.25 -3.64 -9.00
N GLY A 163 -19.03 -4.93 -8.70
CA GLY A 163 -18.16 -5.78 -9.53
C GLY A 163 -18.65 -5.89 -10.99
N ALA A 164 -19.95 -6.02 -11.20
CA ALA A 164 -20.53 -6.02 -12.55
C ALA A 164 -20.35 -4.69 -13.28
N SER A 165 -20.57 -3.56 -12.59
CA SER A 165 -20.34 -2.21 -13.14
C SER A 165 -18.88 -1.99 -13.51
N GLU A 166 -17.94 -2.36 -12.64
CA GLU A 166 -16.50 -2.25 -12.93
C GLU A 166 -16.08 -3.17 -14.08
N THR A 167 -16.67 -4.36 -14.18
CA THR A 167 -16.45 -5.28 -15.30
C THR A 167 -16.89 -4.66 -16.62
N GLU A 168 -18.06 -4.00 -16.66
CA GLU A 168 -18.56 -3.33 -17.86
C GLU A 168 -17.60 -2.22 -18.29
N GLU A 169 -17.17 -1.36 -17.36
CA GLU A 169 -16.20 -0.30 -17.64
C GLU A 169 -14.85 -0.84 -18.10
N PHE A 170 -14.33 -1.87 -17.43
CA PHE A 170 -13.07 -2.51 -17.77
C PHE A 170 -13.09 -3.17 -19.15
N ASN A 171 -14.18 -3.88 -19.49
CA ASN A 171 -14.31 -4.62 -20.75
C ASN A 171 -14.84 -3.77 -21.92
N ALA A 172 -15.21 -2.51 -21.69
CA ALA A 172 -15.63 -1.58 -22.74
C ALA A 172 -14.55 -1.42 -23.83
N THR A 173 -13.28 -1.57 -23.46
CA THR A 173 -12.17 -1.72 -24.41
C THR A 173 -11.22 -2.78 -23.86
N PRO A 174 -10.77 -3.77 -24.66
CA PRO A 174 -9.79 -4.75 -24.18
C PRO A 174 -8.54 -4.07 -23.62
N TYR A 175 -8.03 -4.53 -22.47
CA TYR A 175 -6.90 -3.90 -21.78
C TYR A 175 -5.67 -3.70 -22.68
N ALA A 176 -5.34 -4.68 -23.54
CA ALA A 176 -4.24 -4.59 -24.51
C ALA A 176 -4.40 -3.46 -25.55
N ASN A 177 -5.63 -2.96 -25.74
CA ASN A 177 -5.96 -1.91 -26.69
C ASN A 177 -6.16 -0.55 -26.01
N TRP A 178 -5.93 -0.43 -24.69
CA TRP A 178 -5.99 0.85 -24.00
C TRP A 178 -4.86 1.75 -24.48
N ASP A 179 -5.18 3.00 -24.83
CA ASP A 179 -4.17 3.98 -25.23
C ASP A 179 -3.23 4.28 -24.03
N PRO A 180 -1.95 3.92 -24.09
CA PRO A 180 -1.00 4.20 -23.02
C PRO A 180 -0.75 5.71 -22.80
N ASN A 181 -1.16 6.57 -23.75
CA ASN A 181 -1.08 8.02 -23.63
C ASN A 181 -2.23 8.61 -22.81
N ASN A 182 -3.35 7.89 -22.67
CA ASN A 182 -4.46 8.29 -21.80
C ASN A 182 -4.19 8.00 -20.32
N TRP A 183 -3.07 7.35 -20.01
CA TRP A 183 -2.62 7.15 -18.63
C TRP A 183 -2.00 8.43 -18.09
N ASP A 184 -2.61 8.97 -17.03
CA ASP A 184 -2.14 10.18 -16.36
C ASP A 184 -0.80 9.93 -15.67
N LYS A 185 0.26 10.54 -16.20
CA LYS A 185 1.62 10.41 -15.67
C LYS A 185 1.84 11.09 -14.31
N ILE A 186 0.99 12.05 -13.94
CA ILE A 186 1.08 12.78 -12.67
C ILE A 186 0.39 11.96 -11.56
N ASN A 187 -0.79 11.41 -11.87
CA ASN A 187 -1.58 10.66 -10.90
C ASN A 187 -1.36 9.13 -11.00
N TYR A 188 -0.59 8.66 -11.97
CA TYR A 188 -0.26 7.25 -12.21
C TYR A 188 -1.48 6.36 -12.47
N ILE A 189 -2.52 6.89 -13.13
CA ILE A 189 -3.82 6.23 -13.31
C ILE A 189 -4.46 6.45 -14.68
N TYR A 190 -5.38 5.57 -15.06
CA TYR A 190 -6.43 5.79 -16.06
C TYR A 190 -7.63 6.48 -15.39
N LYS A 191 -7.83 7.77 -15.68
CA LYS A 191 -8.83 8.61 -14.99
C LYS A 191 -10.28 8.20 -15.19
N ASN A 192 -10.60 7.56 -16.30
CA ASN A 192 -11.97 7.22 -16.69
C ASN A 192 -12.65 6.25 -15.72
N PHE A 193 -11.89 5.53 -14.88
CA PHE A 193 -12.43 4.63 -13.86
C PHE A 193 -12.76 5.32 -12.53
N TYR A 194 -12.51 6.62 -12.41
CA TYR A 194 -12.63 7.36 -11.16
C TYR A 194 -13.65 8.50 -11.24
N ASP A 195 -14.40 8.66 -10.16
CA ASP A 195 -15.19 9.87 -9.93
C ASP A 195 -14.26 10.98 -9.42
N SER A 196 -13.92 11.90 -10.33
CA SER A 196 -13.00 13.00 -10.03
C SER A 196 -13.49 13.97 -8.95
N ALA A 197 -14.80 13.99 -8.65
CA ALA A 197 -15.40 14.89 -7.67
C ALA A 197 -15.45 14.31 -6.26
N LYS A 198 -15.24 12.99 -6.11
CA LYS A 198 -15.41 12.30 -4.83
C LYS A 198 -14.12 11.68 -4.33
N LYS A 199 -13.92 11.81 -3.03
CA LYS A 199 -12.85 11.14 -2.28
C LYS A 199 -13.48 10.19 -1.27
N VAL A 200 -12.83 9.06 -1.05
CA VAL A 200 -13.24 8.05 -0.06
C VAL A 200 -12.07 7.74 0.86
N ASN A 201 -12.38 7.33 2.09
CA ASN A 201 -11.39 6.94 3.09
C ASN A 201 -11.24 5.42 3.21
N TYR A 202 -11.69 4.66 2.21
CA TYR A 202 -11.67 3.21 2.22
C TYR A 202 -11.15 2.62 0.91
N GLN A 203 -10.82 1.33 0.97
CA GLN A 203 -10.44 0.48 -0.17
C GLN A 203 -11.08 -0.90 -0.03
N ARG A 204 -11.08 -1.67 -1.12
CA ARG A 204 -11.60 -3.04 -1.18
C ARG A 204 -10.64 -3.98 -1.89
N GLY A 205 -10.84 -5.27 -1.67
CA GLY A 205 -10.40 -6.32 -2.58
C GLY A 205 -11.45 -6.59 -3.66
N ALA A 206 -11.05 -7.32 -4.68
CA ALA A 206 -11.89 -7.85 -5.74
C ALA A 206 -11.59 -9.34 -5.95
N ILE A 207 -12.63 -10.13 -6.19
CA ILE A 207 -12.52 -11.50 -6.68
C ILE A 207 -12.76 -11.46 -8.17
N TRP A 208 -11.71 -11.70 -8.94
CA TRP A 208 -11.74 -11.82 -10.39
C TRP A 208 -11.93 -13.26 -10.81
N ILE A 209 -12.60 -13.46 -11.94
CA ILE A 209 -12.75 -14.76 -12.58
C ILE A 209 -12.37 -14.70 -14.06
N SER A 210 -11.72 -15.74 -14.57
CA SER A 210 -11.37 -15.87 -15.98
C SER A 210 -11.72 -17.24 -16.55
N GLY A 211 -11.91 -17.31 -17.86
CA GLY A 211 -12.20 -18.56 -18.56
C GLY A 211 -13.10 -18.33 -19.76
N THR A 212 -13.47 -19.42 -20.43
CA THR A 212 -14.54 -19.40 -21.44
C THR A 212 -15.89 -19.03 -20.80
N ASP A 213 -16.89 -18.74 -21.62
CA ASP A 213 -18.24 -18.44 -21.12
C ASP A 213 -18.81 -19.59 -20.26
N GLU A 214 -18.52 -20.85 -20.60
CA GLU A 214 -18.91 -22.03 -19.81
C GLU A 214 -18.20 -22.09 -18.46
N VAL A 215 -16.87 -21.89 -18.42
CA VAL A 215 -16.10 -21.92 -17.17
C VAL A 215 -16.58 -20.83 -16.22
N ARG A 216 -16.74 -19.59 -16.70
CA ARG A 216 -17.22 -18.47 -15.87
C ARG A 216 -18.65 -18.69 -15.39
N ALA A 217 -19.53 -19.22 -16.25
CA ALA A 217 -20.89 -19.59 -15.85
C ALA A 217 -20.90 -20.64 -14.72
N ASN A 218 -20.01 -21.63 -14.77
CA ASN A 218 -19.90 -22.64 -13.72
C ASN A 218 -19.31 -22.08 -12.41
N ILE A 219 -18.35 -21.15 -12.48
CA ILE A 219 -17.85 -20.44 -11.29
C ILE A 219 -18.97 -19.61 -10.65
N ILE A 220 -19.70 -18.82 -11.45
CA ILE A 220 -20.85 -18.02 -10.98
C ILE A 220 -21.94 -18.93 -10.39
N LYS A 221 -22.20 -20.07 -11.01
CA LYS A 221 -23.15 -21.06 -10.48
C LYS A 221 -22.70 -21.59 -9.13
N ALA A 222 -21.44 -22.00 -8.99
CA ALA A 222 -20.88 -22.47 -7.72
C ALA A 222 -20.95 -21.39 -6.63
N TRP A 223 -20.70 -20.13 -6.99
CA TRP A 223 -20.93 -18.99 -6.10
C TRP A 223 -22.40 -18.89 -5.68
N ASN A 224 -23.33 -18.76 -6.62
CA ASN A 224 -24.75 -18.57 -6.33
C ASN A 224 -25.35 -19.74 -5.52
N ASP A 225 -24.89 -20.96 -5.79
CA ASP A 225 -25.30 -22.16 -5.06
C ASP A 225 -24.59 -22.31 -3.71
N LYS A 226 -23.66 -21.41 -3.37
CA LYS A 226 -22.79 -21.47 -2.18
C LYS A 226 -22.07 -22.82 -2.09
N ASP A 227 -21.60 -23.30 -3.24
CA ASP A 227 -20.83 -24.53 -3.37
C ASP A 227 -19.32 -24.24 -3.34
N TRP A 228 -18.76 -24.15 -2.14
CA TRP A 228 -17.34 -23.89 -1.93
C TRP A 228 -16.42 -24.95 -2.53
N ALA A 229 -16.78 -26.23 -2.43
CA ALA A 229 -15.99 -27.32 -2.98
C ALA A 229 -15.84 -27.20 -4.50
N THR A 230 -16.94 -26.91 -5.21
CA THR A 230 -16.89 -26.66 -6.66
C THR A 230 -16.18 -25.34 -6.96
N PHE A 231 -16.48 -24.26 -6.24
CA PHE A 231 -15.88 -22.94 -6.45
C PHE A 231 -14.34 -22.98 -6.37
N LYS A 232 -13.78 -23.55 -5.30
CA LYS A 232 -12.31 -23.61 -5.12
C LYS A 232 -11.62 -24.55 -6.11
N SER A 233 -12.35 -25.52 -6.68
CA SER A 233 -11.81 -26.48 -7.66
C SER A 233 -11.37 -25.82 -8.98
N PHE A 234 -11.89 -24.62 -9.28
CA PHE A 234 -11.45 -23.79 -10.42
C PHE A 234 -10.07 -23.13 -10.23
N GLY A 235 -9.45 -23.35 -9.07
CA GLY A 235 -8.12 -22.87 -8.77
C GLY A 235 -8.09 -21.38 -8.41
N VAL A 236 -7.47 -21.08 -7.27
CA VAL A 236 -7.48 -19.76 -6.64
C VAL A 236 -6.06 -19.21 -6.53
N ILE A 237 -5.85 -18.00 -7.05
CA ILE A 237 -4.64 -17.22 -6.84
C ILE A 237 -4.90 -16.21 -5.71
N HIS A 238 -4.02 -16.14 -4.73
CA HIS A 238 -4.14 -15.22 -3.59
C HIS A 238 -2.84 -14.43 -3.38
N GLY A 239 -2.91 -13.31 -2.64
CA GLY A 239 -1.71 -12.61 -2.18
C GLY A 239 -1.12 -13.23 -0.92
N SER A 240 -0.10 -12.56 -0.36
CA SER A 240 0.46 -12.91 0.94
C SER A 240 -0.60 -12.82 2.05
N SER A 241 -0.43 -13.59 3.13
CA SER A 241 -1.43 -13.71 4.21
C SER A 241 -1.68 -12.42 4.99
N ASP A 242 -0.75 -11.47 4.93
CA ASP A 242 -0.84 -10.14 5.53
C ASP A 242 -1.53 -9.11 4.61
N SER A 243 -1.87 -9.50 3.38
CA SER A 243 -2.51 -8.60 2.42
C SER A 243 -3.98 -8.36 2.75
N GLY A 244 -4.33 -7.11 3.04
CA GLY A 244 -5.71 -6.68 3.27
C GLY A 244 -6.64 -7.05 2.10
N SER A 245 -6.32 -6.57 0.89
CA SER A 245 -7.16 -6.74 -0.31
C SER A 245 -7.07 -8.11 -0.97
N LYS A 246 -5.94 -8.83 -0.84
CA LYS A 246 -5.67 -10.07 -1.59
C LYS A 246 -5.74 -11.33 -0.75
N PHE A 247 -6.00 -11.20 0.55
CA PHE A 247 -6.11 -12.34 1.45
C PHE A 247 -7.17 -12.13 2.53
N ILE A 248 -7.01 -11.12 3.38
CA ILE A 248 -7.85 -10.92 4.58
C ILE A 248 -9.31 -10.61 4.19
N LEU A 249 -9.52 -9.65 3.29
CA LEU A 249 -10.86 -9.27 2.83
C LEU A 249 -11.55 -10.37 2.02
N PRO A 250 -10.89 -11.02 1.03
CA PRO A 250 -11.45 -12.20 0.38
C PRO A 250 -11.80 -13.32 1.35
N GLN A 251 -10.93 -13.63 2.33
CA GLN A 251 -11.22 -14.64 3.35
C GLN A 251 -12.52 -14.33 4.09
N ASN A 252 -12.71 -13.08 4.56
CA ASN A 252 -13.92 -12.73 5.27
C ASN A 252 -15.17 -12.84 4.38
N LEU A 253 -15.07 -12.38 3.13
CA LEU A 253 -16.16 -12.50 2.16
C LEU A 253 -16.53 -13.97 1.89
N LEU A 254 -15.54 -14.85 1.69
CA LEU A 254 -15.76 -16.27 1.51
C LEU A 254 -16.43 -16.92 2.72
N LYS A 255 -16.01 -16.54 3.93
CA LYS A 255 -16.63 -16.99 5.19
C LYS A 255 -18.09 -16.54 5.31
N LEU A 256 -18.40 -15.30 4.97
CA LEU A 256 -19.77 -14.77 4.97
C LEU A 256 -20.65 -15.47 3.92
N HIS A 257 -20.07 -15.75 2.76
CA HIS A 257 -20.79 -16.29 1.60
C HIS A 257 -21.01 -17.80 1.67
N PHE A 258 -19.94 -18.57 1.87
CA PHE A 258 -19.92 -20.03 1.90
C PHE A 258 -20.15 -20.58 3.33
N ASN A 259 -21.17 -20.07 3.99
CA ASN A 259 -21.56 -20.47 5.35
C ASN A 259 -22.68 -21.53 5.34
N LYS A 260 -22.45 -22.66 4.68
CA LYS A 260 -23.36 -23.83 4.72
C LYS A 260 -22.80 -24.88 5.67
N GLU A 261 -23.67 -25.48 6.49
CA GLU A 261 -23.26 -26.43 7.54
C GLU A 261 -22.50 -27.65 6.96
N ASP A 262 -22.95 -28.18 5.82
CA ASP A 262 -22.33 -29.31 5.11
C ASP A 262 -21.24 -28.91 4.09
N ASN A 263 -20.89 -27.62 4.00
CA ASN A 263 -19.90 -27.10 3.04
C ASN A 263 -19.17 -25.87 3.61
N LYS A 264 -18.79 -25.96 4.89
CA LYS A 264 -18.36 -24.81 5.65
C LYS A 264 -16.95 -24.38 5.25
N PHE A 265 -16.83 -23.16 4.74
CA PHE A 265 -15.55 -22.48 4.67
C PHE A 265 -14.99 -22.27 6.10
N THR A 266 -13.72 -22.62 6.30
CA THR A 266 -13.05 -22.47 7.61
C THR A 266 -12.23 -21.19 7.65
N THR A 267 -10.98 -21.25 7.20
CA THR A 267 -10.09 -20.12 6.97
C THR A 267 -9.34 -20.34 5.67
N LEU A 268 -8.87 -19.27 5.03
CA LEU A 268 -8.14 -19.40 3.78
C LEU A 268 -6.81 -20.15 4.00
N SER A 269 -6.15 -19.93 5.14
CA SER A 269 -4.95 -20.67 5.54
C SER A 269 -5.18 -22.19 5.66
N GLU A 270 -6.26 -22.62 6.31
CA GLU A 270 -6.58 -24.05 6.41
C GLU A 270 -6.98 -24.66 5.06
N GLU A 271 -7.70 -23.91 4.24
CA GLU A 271 -8.06 -24.34 2.88
C GLU A 271 -6.84 -24.54 1.98
N ILE A 272 -5.87 -23.62 2.05
CA ILE A 272 -4.59 -23.73 1.35
C ILE A 272 -3.82 -24.97 1.83
N LEU A 273 -3.72 -25.18 3.14
CA LEU A 273 -3.01 -26.33 3.71
C LEU A 273 -3.62 -27.67 3.26
N ASN A 274 -4.95 -27.76 3.21
CA ASN A 274 -5.66 -28.99 2.89
C ASN A 274 -5.82 -29.24 1.38
N ASN A 275 -5.68 -28.21 0.54
CA ASN A 275 -5.91 -28.29 -0.90
C ASN A 275 -4.82 -27.56 -1.70
N ALA A 276 -3.55 -27.70 -1.30
CA ALA A 276 -2.45 -26.89 -1.80
C ALA A 276 -2.31 -26.84 -3.34
N ASN A 277 -2.74 -27.87 -4.06
CA ASN A 277 -2.72 -27.89 -5.54
C ASN A 277 -3.75 -26.93 -6.17
N LEU A 278 -4.82 -26.58 -5.44
CA LEU A 278 -5.85 -25.66 -5.92
C LEU A 278 -5.46 -24.20 -5.69
N PHE A 279 -4.58 -23.91 -4.73
CA PHE A 279 -4.18 -22.55 -4.38
C PHE A 279 -2.77 -22.22 -4.87
N VAL A 280 -2.53 -20.95 -5.19
CA VAL A 280 -1.18 -20.45 -5.46
C VAL A 280 -1.06 -19.01 -4.97
N GLU A 281 0.04 -18.71 -4.27
CA GLU A 281 0.37 -17.33 -3.94
C GLU A 281 0.91 -16.63 -5.20
N GLY A 282 0.29 -15.52 -5.59
CA GLY A 282 0.65 -14.84 -6.80
C GLY A 282 -0.14 -13.56 -7.09
N LYS A 283 0.16 -12.97 -8.24
CA LYS A 283 -0.53 -11.81 -8.82
C LYS A 283 -1.45 -12.25 -9.95
N ILE A 284 -2.37 -11.38 -10.38
CA ILE A 284 -3.32 -11.62 -11.48
C ILE A 284 -2.68 -12.13 -12.78
N ALA A 285 -1.43 -11.77 -13.07
CA ALA A 285 -0.69 -12.31 -14.22
C ALA A 285 -0.53 -13.84 -14.22
N HIS A 286 -0.74 -14.52 -13.09
CA HIS A 286 -0.76 -15.99 -13.06
C HIS A 286 -1.99 -16.57 -13.75
N LEU A 287 -3.11 -15.84 -13.84
CA LEU A 287 -4.24 -16.25 -14.68
C LEU A 287 -3.83 -16.40 -16.14
N HIS A 288 -2.82 -15.69 -16.64
CA HIS A 288 -2.35 -15.91 -18.00
C HIS A 288 -1.42 -17.14 -18.11
N LYS A 289 -0.70 -17.48 -17.03
CA LYS A 289 0.37 -18.49 -17.03
C LYS A 289 -0.09 -19.90 -16.67
N ASP A 290 -1.14 -20.03 -15.86
CA ASP A 290 -1.64 -21.31 -15.37
C ASP A 290 -3.10 -21.51 -15.80
N ALA A 291 -3.29 -22.42 -16.76
CA ALA A 291 -4.60 -22.79 -17.28
C ALA A 291 -5.52 -23.47 -16.27
N SER A 292 -4.98 -23.95 -15.14
CA SER A 292 -5.75 -24.55 -14.05
C SER A 292 -6.29 -23.54 -13.03
N LYS A 293 -5.95 -22.25 -13.18
CA LYS A 293 -6.39 -21.17 -12.31
C LYS A 293 -7.36 -20.26 -13.05
N HIS A 294 -8.49 -20.00 -12.40
CA HIS A 294 -9.57 -19.18 -12.95
C HIS A 294 -10.10 -18.16 -11.96
N ILE A 295 -9.66 -18.17 -10.69
CA ILE A 295 -10.08 -17.22 -9.65
C ILE A 295 -8.83 -16.52 -9.11
N VAL A 296 -8.90 -15.21 -8.90
CA VAL A 296 -7.82 -14.46 -8.25
C VAL A 296 -8.33 -13.34 -7.36
N PHE A 297 -7.65 -13.16 -6.24
CA PHE A 297 -7.86 -12.02 -5.35
C PHE A 297 -6.89 -10.90 -5.67
N ASP A 298 -7.41 -9.70 -5.90
CA ASP A 298 -6.60 -8.52 -6.17
C ASP A 298 -7.19 -7.27 -5.51
N ASN A 299 -6.50 -6.13 -5.58
CA ASN A 299 -7.09 -4.84 -5.21
C ASN A 299 -8.23 -4.49 -6.17
N GLN A 300 -9.30 -3.90 -5.66
CA GLN A 300 -10.34 -3.27 -6.50
C GLN A 300 -9.69 -2.27 -7.47
N GLY A 301 -10.09 -2.34 -8.74
CA GLY A 301 -9.60 -1.44 -9.77
C GLY A 301 -8.09 -1.47 -10.02
N SER A 302 -7.36 -2.53 -9.66
CA SER A 302 -5.91 -2.62 -9.85
C SER A 302 -5.42 -2.41 -11.28
N TYR A 303 -6.28 -2.63 -12.27
CA TYR A 303 -6.06 -2.32 -13.67
C TYR A 303 -5.93 -0.81 -13.95
N SER A 304 -6.55 0.06 -13.15
CA SER A 304 -6.61 1.49 -13.41
C SER A 304 -5.27 2.19 -13.14
N TRP A 305 -4.48 1.72 -12.18
CA TRP A 305 -3.11 2.21 -11.94
C TRP A 305 -2.04 1.31 -12.57
N THR A 306 -2.42 0.19 -13.18
CA THR A 306 -1.49 -0.63 -13.97
C THR A 306 -1.51 -0.17 -15.42
N LYS A 307 -0.48 0.59 -15.83
CA LYS A 307 -0.35 1.05 -17.21
C LYS A 307 -0.36 -0.11 -18.21
N SER A 308 -1.23 -0.05 -19.22
CA SER A 308 -1.25 -0.98 -20.35
C SER A 308 -0.03 -0.74 -21.23
N LYS A 309 0.94 -1.65 -21.13
CA LYS A 309 2.18 -1.71 -21.91
C LYS A 309 2.65 -3.16 -21.94
N GLU A 310 3.54 -3.51 -22.87
CA GLU A 310 3.98 -4.89 -23.16
C GLU A 310 4.25 -5.73 -21.91
N GLU A 311 5.06 -5.22 -20.97
CA GLU A 311 5.41 -5.90 -19.71
C GLU A 311 4.22 -6.18 -18.76
N ASN A 312 3.11 -5.47 -18.93
CA ASN A 312 1.91 -5.57 -18.09
C ASN A 312 0.74 -6.30 -18.78
N LEU A 313 0.82 -6.61 -20.08
CA LEU A 313 -0.31 -7.20 -20.81
C LEU A 313 -0.81 -8.50 -20.19
N SER A 314 0.11 -9.33 -19.72
CA SER A 314 -0.20 -10.60 -19.03
C SER A 314 -1.05 -10.44 -17.76
N LYS A 315 -1.14 -9.24 -17.18
CA LYS A 315 -1.92 -9.01 -15.94
C LYS A 315 -3.42 -8.98 -16.20
N TYR A 316 -3.89 -8.33 -17.27
CA TYR A 316 -5.33 -8.10 -17.49
C TYR A 316 -5.79 -8.45 -18.91
N THR A 317 -4.95 -9.13 -19.68
CA THR A 317 -5.34 -9.71 -20.97
C THR A 317 -5.59 -11.20 -20.77
N PRO A 318 -6.85 -11.68 -20.90
CA PRO A 318 -7.17 -13.10 -20.75
C PRO A 318 -6.51 -13.92 -21.87
N ARG A 319 -6.49 -15.25 -21.71
CA ARG A 319 -6.03 -16.16 -22.77
C ARG A 319 -6.99 -16.13 -23.96
N ASP A 320 -6.51 -16.60 -25.12
CA ASP A 320 -7.32 -16.68 -26.33
C ASP A 320 -8.62 -17.46 -26.09
N GLY A 321 -9.76 -16.86 -26.45
CA GLY A 321 -11.09 -17.45 -26.25
C GLY A 321 -11.65 -17.32 -24.83
N GLU A 322 -10.92 -16.68 -23.91
CA GLU A 322 -11.38 -16.41 -22.55
C GLU A 322 -11.76 -14.93 -22.34
N LYS A 323 -12.49 -14.66 -21.26
CA LYS A 323 -12.72 -13.31 -20.75
C LYS A 323 -12.28 -13.21 -19.30
N LEU A 324 -12.13 -11.98 -18.83
CA LEU A 324 -11.80 -11.62 -17.46
C LEU A 324 -12.91 -10.70 -16.93
N GLU A 325 -13.45 -11.01 -15.75
CA GLU A 325 -14.51 -10.22 -15.10
C GLU A 325 -14.35 -10.23 -13.59
N ILE A 326 -14.88 -9.20 -12.93
CA ILE A 326 -14.95 -9.12 -11.47
C ILE A 326 -16.24 -9.80 -11.05
N LEU A 327 -16.12 -10.93 -10.35
CA LEU A 327 -17.26 -11.63 -9.78
C LEU A 327 -17.93 -10.77 -8.71
N THR A 328 -17.13 -10.22 -7.79
CA THR A 328 -17.60 -9.45 -6.65
C THR A 328 -16.47 -8.64 -6.01
N LEU A 329 -16.82 -7.54 -5.32
CA LEU A 329 -15.92 -6.82 -4.44
C LEU A 329 -16.04 -7.33 -2.99
N THR A 330 -15.13 -6.90 -2.12
CA THR A 330 -15.19 -7.20 -0.69
C THR A 330 -15.81 -6.07 0.12
N ASN A 331 -16.07 -6.34 1.41
CA ASN A 331 -16.31 -5.27 2.39
C ASN A 331 -15.16 -4.24 2.36
N PRO A 332 -15.43 -2.98 2.73
CA PRO A 332 -14.43 -1.94 2.74
C PRO A 332 -13.58 -2.02 4.02
N ILE A 333 -12.31 -1.63 3.90
CA ILE A 333 -11.45 -1.29 5.04
C ILE A 333 -10.93 0.13 4.85
N PRO A 334 -10.55 0.83 5.93
CA PRO A 334 -10.00 2.16 5.78
C PRO A 334 -8.71 2.15 4.95
N TYR A 335 -8.47 3.27 4.27
CA TYR A 335 -7.17 3.56 3.67
C TYR A 335 -6.13 3.82 4.76
N ASN A 336 -4.87 4.00 4.37
CA ASN A 336 -3.75 4.17 5.28
C ASN A 336 -3.96 5.32 6.28
N LEU A 337 -3.29 5.23 7.43
CA LEU A 337 -3.34 6.26 8.47
C LEU A 337 -1.98 6.92 8.60
N GLY A 338 -1.93 8.25 8.69
CA GLY A 338 -0.76 8.95 9.20
C GLY A 338 -0.66 8.75 10.72
N VAL A 339 0.36 7.99 11.12
CA VAL A 339 0.62 7.59 12.50
C VAL A 339 1.88 8.29 13.00
N PHE A 340 1.72 9.05 14.07
CA PHE A 340 2.78 9.83 14.69
C PHE A 340 3.38 9.12 15.90
N ASN A 341 4.64 9.41 16.21
CA ASN A 341 5.23 8.99 17.47
C ASN A 341 4.46 9.64 18.64
N LYS A 342 4.19 8.87 19.71
CA LYS A 342 3.35 9.33 20.83
C LYS A 342 3.93 10.51 21.62
N ASP A 343 5.25 10.71 21.58
CA ASP A 343 5.93 11.73 22.38
C ASP A 343 6.01 13.09 21.67
N LEU A 344 5.45 13.20 20.46
CA LEU A 344 5.39 14.45 19.71
C LEU A 344 4.39 15.45 20.32
N PRO A 345 4.77 16.74 20.43
CA PRO A 345 3.83 17.78 20.83
C PRO A 345 2.65 17.88 19.86
N LYS A 346 1.44 18.03 20.41
CA LYS A 346 0.20 18.14 19.63
C LYS A 346 0.27 19.21 18.54
N GLU A 347 0.82 20.39 18.84
CA GLU A 347 0.98 21.49 17.89
C GLU A 347 1.83 21.09 16.65
N VAL A 348 2.85 20.25 16.85
CA VAL A 348 3.69 19.74 15.75
C VAL A 348 2.88 18.78 14.89
N ILE A 349 2.16 17.85 15.52
CA ILE A 349 1.28 16.90 14.82
C ILE A 349 0.23 17.64 14.00
N GLU A 350 -0.44 18.63 14.60
CA GLU A 350 -1.47 19.44 13.93
C GLU A 350 -0.89 20.25 12.77
N THR A 351 0.27 20.90 12.95
CA THR A 351 0.91 21.70 11.90
C THR A 351 1.33 20.84 10.71
N ILE A 352 1.90 19.65 10.95
CA ILE A 352 2.26 18.71 9.89
C ILE A 352 1.00 18.22 9.17
N SER A 353 -0.03 17.84 9.94
CA SER A 353 -1.31 17.38 9.42
C SER A 353 -1.99 18.42 8.52
N ASP A 354 -2.07 19.67 8.97
CA ASP A 354 -2.63 20.77 8.19
C ASP A 354 -1.79 21.05 6.94
N THR A 355 -0.48 20.80 6.98
CA THR A 355 0.38 20.94 5.80
C THR A 355 0.08 19.89 4.73
N PHE A 356 -0.12 18.62 5.09
CA PHE A 356 -0.56 17.59 4.14
C PHE A 356 -1.93 17.93 3.54
N ILE A 357 -2.88 18.35 4.38
CA ILE A 357 -4.23 18.74 3.95
C ILE A 357 -4.17 19.93 2.98
N GLU A 358 -3.42 20.98 3.31
CA GLU A 358 -3.22 22.16 2.44
C GLU A 358 -2.62 21.78 1.09
N LEU A 359 -1.55 20.98 1.09
CA LEU A 359 -0.87 20.56 -0.14
C LEU A 359 -1.80 19.72 -1.02
N ALA A 360 -2.54 18.77 -0.44
CA ALA A 360 -3.48 17.96 -1.21
C ALA A 360 -4.65 18.79 -1.78
N ASN A 361 -5.19 19.73 -1.00
CA ASN A 361 -6.27 20.63 -1.46
C ASN A 361 -5.80 21.61 -2.55
N ALA A 362 -4.53 22.02 -2.52
CA ALA A 362 -3.91 22.84 -3.55
C ALA A 362 -3.42 22.03 -4.77
N ASP A 363 -3.64 20.71 -4.81
CA ASP A 363 -3.11 19.79 -5.83
C ASP A 363 -1.56 19.73 -5.88
N GLN A 364 -0.90 20.14 -4.79
CA GLN A 364 0.55 20.29 -4.61
C GLN A 364 1.19 19.16 -3.79
N ASP A 365 0.52 18.02 -3.65
CA ASP A 365 1.07 16.81 -3.01
C ASP A 365 1.38 15.68 -4.01
N PRO A 366 2.45 15.80 -4.80
CA PRO A 366 2.89 14.73 -5.70
C PRO A 366 3.28 13.43 -4.96
N THR A 367 3.74 13.52 -3.71
CA THR A 367 4.21 12.36 -2.93
C THR A 367 3.06 11.52 -2.41
N GLY A 368 1.95 12.15 -2.02
CA GLY A 368 0.70 11.46 -1.73
C GLY A 368 0.09 10.84 -2.98
N LYS A 369 0.01 11.61 -4.08
CA LYS A 369 -0.59 11.15 -5.34
C LYS A 369 0.07 9.89 -5.89
N SER A 370 1.39 9.77 -5.79
CA SER A 370 2.12 8.56 -6.23
C SER A 370 1.74 7.30 -5.45
N GLN A 371 1.11 7.44 -4.28
CA GLN A 371 0.62 6.35 -3.44
C GLN A 371 -0.91 6.17 -3.52
N GLY A 372 -1.59 6.98 -4.34
CA GLY A 372 -3.06 7.03 -4.37
C GLY A 372 -3.67 7.94 -3.30
N PHE A 373 -2.88 8.63 -2.46
CA PHE A 373 -3.37 9.60 -1.49
C PHE A 373 -3.63 10.94 -2.19
N VAL A 374 -4.90 11.23 -2.47
CA VAL A 374 -5.34 12.48 -3.13
C VAL A 374 -5.95 13.49 -2.14
N GLY A 375 -5.92 13.15 -0.86
CA GLY A 375 -6.47 13.97 0.21
C GLY A 375 -6.13 13.39 1.57
N TYR A 376 -6.36 14.21 2.59
CA TYR A 376 -6.19 13.83 3.98
C TYR A 376 -7.29 14.49 4.80
N GLU A 377 -7.66 13.85 5.89
CA GLU A 377 -8.53 14.42 6.92
C GLU A 377 -7.99 14.08 8.32
N LYS A 378 -8.23 14.96 9.30
CA LYS A 378 -7.88 14.66 10.69
C LYS A 378 -8.84 13.61 11.24
N ILE A 379 -8.30 12.61 11.94
CA ILE A 379 -9.09 11.58 12.60
C ILE A 379 -9.71 12.19 13.85
N ASN A 380 -11.03 12.42 13.81
CA ASN A 380 -11.78 12.91 14.96
C ASN A 380 -12.31 11.77 15.84
N ASP A 381 -12.46 10.57 15.26
CA ASP A 381 -12.96 9.36 15.92
C ASP A 381 -12.22 8.12 15.41
N LEU A 382 -11.20 7.70 16.16
CA LEU A 382 -10.42 6.50 15.85
C LEU A 382 -11.27 5.22 15.96
N SER A 383 -12.28 5.20 16.83
CA SER A 383 -13.14 4.03 17.01
C SER A 383 -13.96 3.73 15.76
N SER A 384 -14.41 4.75 15.02
CA SER A 384 -15.09 4.57 13.72
C SER A 384 -14.16 3.93 12.67
N VAL A 385 -12.91 4.39 12.59
CA VAL A 385 -11.89 3.82 11.67
C VAL A 385 -11.63 2.35 12.01
N ILE A 386 -11.42 2.03 13.29
CA ILE A 386 -11.22 0.66 13.76
C ILE A 386 -12.46 -0.19 13.47
N SER A 387 -13.66 0.31 13.73
CA SER A 387 -14.91 -0.42 13.50
C SER A 387 -15.09 -0.80 12.02
N MET A 388 -14.75 0.11 11.09
CA MET A 388 -14.76 -0.21 9.66
C MET A 388 -13.79 -1.35 9.34
N TYR A 389 -12.58 -1.32 9.88
CA TYR A 389 -11.60 -2.39 9.68
C TYR A 389 -12.10 -3.73 10.24
N GLU A 390 -12.65 -3.74 11.45
CA GLU A 390 -13.16 -4.96 12.08
C GLU A 390 -14.34 -5.55 11.30
N ASN A 391 -15.32 -4.72 10.89
CA ASN A 391 -16.44 -5.15 10.06
C ASN A 391 -16.01 -5.64 8.67
N GLY A 392 -14.90 -5.11 8.15
CA GLY A 392 -14.32 -5.58 6.90
C GLY A 392 -13.66 -6.96 7.01
N THR A 393 -13.08 -7.28 8.17
CA THR A 393 -12.10 -8.39 8.30
C THR A 393 -12.55 -9.55 9.19
N LYS A 394 -13.61 -9.41 9.98
CA LYS A 394 -14.14 -10.43 10.91
C LYS A 394 -15.50 -10.95 10.47
#